data_AF-A0A4S8M816-F1
#
_entry.id   AF-A0A4S8M816-F1
#
_cell.length_a   1.000
_cell.length_b   1.000
_cell.length_c   1.000
_cell.angle_alpha   90.00
_cell.angle_beta   90.00
_cell.angle_gamma   90.00
#
_symmetry.space_group_name_H-M   'P 1'
#
loop_
_entity.id
_entity.type
_entity.pdbx_description
1 polymer ?
#
loop_
_entity_poly.entity_id
_entity_poly.type
_entity_poly.pdbx_seq_one_letter_code
_entity_poly.pdbx_strand_id
1 'polypeptide(L)' 'TEFHPPSSCASLTLSLGGVVDPSTSRVCGSANVRVIDVRVSPIEISAHIGAPTYGVGEEVGVRLIRSGV' A
#
# COMPACT_ATOMS: atom_id res chain seq x y z
N THR A 1 -12.62 -7.98 -14.92
CA THR A 1 -12.43 -7.32 -16.23
C THR A 1 -12.48 -5.79 -16.15
N GLU A 2 -12.50 -5.17 -14.96
CA GLU A 2 -12.55 -3.69 -14.77
C GLU A 2 -11.18 -2.97 -14.88
N PHE A 3 -10.09 -3.67 -15.24
CA PHE A 3 -8.73 -3.10 -15.20
C PHE A 3 -8.33 -2.51 -13.83
N HIS A 4 -8.80 -3.12 -12.75
CA HIS A 4 -8.46 -2.75 -11.37
C HIS A 4 -7.59 -3.81 -10.69
N PRO A 5 -6.35 -4.09 -11.15
CA PRO A 5 -5.52 -5.12 -10.54
C PRO A 5 -5.11 -4.72 -9.12
N PRO A 6 -5.61 -5.38 -8.05
CA PRO A 6 -5.18 -5.09 -6.69
C PRO A 6 -4.07 -6.06 -6.26
N SER A 7 -3.56 -5.87 -5.04
CA SER A 7 -2.82 -6.88 -4.28
C SER A 7 -1.47 -7.37 -4.82
N SER A 8 -0.95 -6.86 -5.93
CA SER A 8 0.38 -7.26 -6.44
C SER A 8 1.54 -6.87 -5.50
N CYS A 9 1.31 -5.93 -4.59
CA CYS A 9 2.26 -5.46 -3.58
C CYS A 9 1.63 -5.46 -2.18
N ALA A 10 0.88 -6.52 -1.85
CA ALA A 10 0.07 -6.58 -0.64
C ALA A 10 0.82 -6.17 0.65
N SER A 11 0.16 -5.30 1.42
CA SER A 11 0.59 -4.85 2.74
C SER A 11 0.17 -5.89 3.79
N LEU A 12 1.07 -6.85 4.05
CA LEU A 12 0.87 -7.98 4.97
C LEU A 12 2.21 -8.34 5.64
N THR A 13 2.18 -9.22 6.63
CA THR A 13 3.40 -9.82 7.15
C THR A 13 4.08 -10.70 6.09
N LEU A 14 5.40 -10.82 6.16
CA LEU A 14 6.17 -11.71 5.27
C LEU A 14 5.68 -13.17 5.33
N SER A 15 5.24 -13.65 6.49
CA SER A 15 4.68 -14.99 6.66
C SER A 15 3.40 -15.25 5.84
N LEU A 16 2.70 -14.19 5.43
CA LEU A 16 1.52 -14.25 4.58
C LEU A 16 1.82 -13.88 3.11
N GLY A 17 3.11 -13.78 2.75
CA GLY A 17 3.53 -13.37 1.41
C GLY A 17 3.47 -11.86 1.17
N GLY A 18 3.46 -11.05 2.23
CA GLY A 18 3.45 -9.59 2.11
C GLY A 18 4.69 -9.02 1.45
N VAL A 19 4.50 -8.02 0.58
CA VAL A 19 5.56 -7.29 -0.12
C VAL A 19 5.90 -5.97 0.58
N VAL A 20 4.91 -5.39 1.23
CA VAL A 20 4.99 -4.09 1.92
C VAL A 20 4.74 -4.29 3.41
N ASP A 21 5.58 -3.68 4.24
CA ASP A 21 5.42 -3.67 5.69
C ASP A 21 4.22 -2.78 6.09
N PRO A 22 3.20 -3.31 6.80
CA PRO A 22 1.98 -2.56 7.15
C PRO A 22 2.20 -1.35 8.05
N SER A 23 3.31 -1.31 8.80
CA SER A 23 3.60 -0.24 9.74
C SER A 23 4.37 0.92 9.10
N THR A 24 5.06 0.68 7.99
CA THR A 24 5.94 1.70 7.38
C THR A 24 5.65 1.99 5.93
N SER A 25 4.82 1.17 5.28
CA SER A 25 4.56 1.19 3.84
C SER A 25 5.83 0.98 3.00
N ARG A 26 6.92 0.49 3.62
CA ARG A 26 8.18 0.17 2.94
C ARG A 26 8.12 -1.22 2.33
N VAL A 27 8.79 -1.38 1.20
CA VAL A 27 9.05 -2.71 0.64
C VAL A 27 9.87 -3.52 1.64
N CYS A 28 9.41 -4.72 1.97
CA CYS A 28 10.09 -5.63 2.87
C CYS A 28 11.54 -5.84 2.44
N GLY A 29 12.49 -5.64 3.36
CA GLY A 29 13.93 -5.76 3.08
C GLY A 29 14.58 -4.52 2.44
N SER A 30 13.81 -3.46 2.11
CA SER A 30 14.38 -2.19 1.64
C SER A 30 14.60 -1.20 2.79
N ALA A 31 15.57 -0.30 2.62
CA ALA A 31 15.82 0.77 3.59
C ALA A 31 14.81 1.93 3.47
N ASN A 32 14.43 2.29 2.25
CA ASN A 32 13.72 3.54 1.97
C ASN A 32 12.76 3.51 0.77
N VAL A 33 12.51 2.34 0.16
CA VAL A 33 11.58 2.21 -0.97
C VAL A 33 10.18 1.91 -0.45
N ARG A 34 9.17 2.58 -1.01
CA ARG A 34 7.76 2.46 -0.62
C ARG A 34 6.86 2.27 -1.83
N VAL A 35 5.74 1.60 -1.62
CA VAL A 35 4.65 1.50 -2.61
C VAL A 35 3.45 2.24 -2.05
N ILE A 36 2.96 3.23 -2.80
CA ILE A 36 1.88 4.13 -2.37
C ILE A 36 0.82 4.16 -3.47
N ASP A 37 0.12 3.05 -3.65
CA ASP A 37 -1.03 2.92 -4.56
C ASP A 37 -1.99 1.83 -4.03
N VAL A 38 -3.14 1.65 -4.70
CA VAL A 38 -4.16 0.68 -4.28
C VAL A 38 -3.71 -0.79 -4.34
N ARG A 39 -2.58 -1.10 -5.00
CA ARG A 39 -2.06 -2.48 -5.11
C ARG A 39 -1.48 -2.99 -3.80
N VAL A 40 -1.33 -2.12 -2.79
CA VAL A 40 -1.01 -2.53 -1.43
C VAL A 40 -2.20 -3.15 -0.69
N SER A 41 -3.43 -2.95 -1.18
CA SER A 41 -4.62 -3.58 -0.59
C SER A 41 -4.51 -5.10 -0.70
N PRO A 42 -4.58 -5.85 0.42
CA PRO A 42 -4.42 -7.30 0.41
C PRO A 42 -5.60 -8.05 -0.21
N ILE A 43 -6.74 -7.37 -0.38
CA ILE A 43 -7.97 -7.89 -0.98
C ILE A 43 -8.59 -6.85 -1.92
N GLU A 44 -9.50 -7.30 -2.78
CA GLU A 44 -10.29 -6.38 -3.61
C GLU A 44 -11.18 -5.47 -2.76
N ILE A 45 -11.37 -4.24 -3.24
CA ILE A 45 -12.23 -3.24 -2.61
C ILE A 45 -13.54 -3.20 -3.40
N SER A 46 -14.68 -3.25 -2.72
CA SER A 46 -16.01 -3.16 -3.33
C SER A 46 -16.36 -1.73 -3.78
N ALA A 47 -15.50 -1.12 -4.60
CA ALA A 47 -15.65 0.20 -5.18
C ALA A 47 -14.73 0.36 -6.41
N HIS A 48 -14.99 1.36 -7.26
CA HIS A 48 -13.99 1.79 -8.24
C HIS A 48 -12.75 2.32 -7.52
N ILE A 49 -11.55 1.97 -8.00
CA ILE A 49 -10.30 2.18 -7.27
C ILE A 49 -9.80 3.63 -7.21
N GLY A 50 -10.46 4.57 -7.90
CA GLY A 50 -10.06 5.98 -7.92
C GLY A 50 -9.95 6.59 -6.51
N ALA A 51 -11.06 6.60 -5.77
CA ALA A 51 -11.08 7.15 -4.40
C ALA A 51 -10.18 6.37 -3.42
N PRO A 52 -10.18 5.02 -3.37
CA PRO A 52 -9.24 4.26 -2.57
C PRO A 52 -7.76 4.58 -2.86
N THR A 53 -7.39 4.80 -4.13
CA THR A 53 -6.02 5.16 -4.51
C THR A 53 -5.60 6.49 -3.88
N TYR A 54 -6.46 7.51 -3.92
CA TYR A 54 -6.19 8.78 -3.23
C TYR A 54 -6.09 8.60 -1.72
N GLY A 55 -6.99 7.82 -1.12
CA GLY A 55 -6.98 7.55 0.33
C GLY A 55 -5.66 6.92 0.81
N VAL A 56 -5.13 5.95 0.07
CA VAL A 56 -3.80 5.37 0.36
C VAL A 56 -2.70 6.42 0.26
N GLY A 57 -2.74 7.25 -0.78
CA GLY A 57 -1.78 8.34 -0.97
C GLY A 57 -1.78 9.34 0.18
N GLU A 58 -2.96 9.78 0.62
CA GLU A 58 -3.12 10.73 1.71
C GLU A 58 -2.69 10.16 3.05
N GLU A 59 -3.12 8.94 3.39
CA GLU A 59 -2.80 8.29 4.67
C GLU A 59 -1.29 8.14 4.84
N VAL A 60 -0.62 7.57 3.83
CA VAL A 60 0.84 7.38 3.85
C VAL A 60 1.56 8.73 3.82
N GLY A 61 1.10 9.68 2.99
CA GLY A 61 1.70 11.01 2.90
C GLY A 61 1.71 11.77 4.23
N VAL A 62 0.57 11.79 4.93
CA VAL A 62 0.45 12.40 6.27
C VAL A 62 1.39 11.71 7.27
N ARG A 63 1.48 10.38 7.22
CA ARG A 63 2.35 9.62 8.11
C ARG A 63 3.82 9.93 7.87
N LEU A 64 4.25 10.02 6.61
CA LEU A 64 5.62 10.36 6.25
C LEU A 64 6.02 11.73 6.78
N ILE A 65 5.20 12.75 6.52
CA ILE A 65 5.43 14.12 7.03
C ILE A 65 5.55 14.13 8.55
N ARG A 66 4.66 13.42 9.26
CA ARG A 66 4.69 13.32 10.73
C ARG A 66 5.93 12.60 11.26
N SER A 67 6.47 11.64 10.50
CA SER A 67 7.65 10.86 10.90
C SER A 67 8.99 11.52 10.57
N GLY A 68 8.99 12.65 9.83
CA GLY A 68 10.21 13.42 9.53
C GLY A 68 11.23 12.70 8.64
N VAL A 69 10.76 11.73 7.84
CA VAL A 69 11.56 11.00 6.83
C VAL A 69 11.27 11.48 5.42
#